data_AF-A0AAD7B3K1-F1
#
_entry.id   AF-A0AAD7B3K1-F1
#
_cell.length_a   1.000
_cell.length_b   1.000
_cell.length_c   1.000
_cell.angle_alpha   90.00
_cell.angle_beta   90.00
_cell.angle_gamma   90.00
#
_symmetry.space_group_name_H-M   'P 1'
#
loop_
_entity.id
_entity.type
_entity.pdbx_description
1 polymer ?
#
loop_
_entity_poly.entity_id
_entity_poly.type
_entity_poly.pdbx_seq_one_letter_code
_entity_poly.pdbx_strand_id
1 'polypeptide(L)'
;MNESLPSSFTVRYQHLVNSNEPPNAAEEGFFRDTVVETEARLAQLDEQIRALQAQRAQLQDQQRQSHSVLSSLRRLPPELLAEIFSWTLPDELQGDVSDMNNSPWVLTQVSSRWRDISVATSSLWCNISAVYGGSPDEILHPRPEMIQTQVERAGTQNLRIQFHACEDRDAAEQVYLFQSLASHSARWEQLDLQMAAALVPHLAQLRGHLPAL
;
A
#
# COMPACT_ATOMS: atom_id res chain seq x y z
N MET A 1 27.04 -41.04 1.97
CA MET A 1 27.96 -41.99 1.34
C MET A 1 28.44 -41.35 0.06
N ASN A 2 29.73 -41.15 -0.06
CA ASN A 2 30.38 -40.58 -1.24
C ASN A 2 31.07 -41.76 -1.92
N GLU A 3 30.33 -42.53 -2.71
CA GLU A 3 30.93 -43.62 -3.49
C GLU A 3 31.70 -42.99 -4.65
N SER A 4 32.97 -42.73 -4.38
CA SER A 4 33.95 -42.35 -5.39
C SER A 4 34.00 -43.44 -6.45
N LEU A 5 33.80 -43.06 -7.71
CA LEU A 5 33.97 -43.94 -8.88
C LEU A 5 35.34 -44.64 -8.83
N PRO A 6 35.44 -45.94 -9.14
CA PRO A 6 36.73 -46.61 -9.23
C PRO A 6 37.62 -45.91 -10.28
N SER A 7 38.92 -45.80 -10.02
CA SER A 7 39.84 -44.92 -10.76
C SER A 7 39.89 -45.13 -12.29
N SER A 8 39.57 -46.34 -12.77
CA SER A 8 39.46 -46.64 -14.21
C SER A 8 38.22 -46.02 -14.86
N PHE A 9 37.11 -45.91 -14.13
CA PHE A 9 35.87 -45.29 -14.61
C PHE A 9 35.97 -43.77 -14.62
N THR A 10 36.74 -43.16 -13.72
CA THR A 10 36.96 -41.70 -13.70
C THR A 10 37.67 -41.19 -14.96
N VAL A 11 38.72 -41.89 -15.41
CA VAL A 11 39.47 -41.52 -16.63
C VAL A 11 38.60 -41.70 -17.88
N ARG A 12 37.85 -42.80 -17.96
CA ARG A 12 36.97 -43.09 -19.09
C ARG A 12 35.77 -42.15 -19.15
N TYR A 13 35.16 -41.84 -18.00
CA TYR A 13 34.11 -40.82 -17.88
C TYR A 13 34.60 -39.45 -18.38
N GLN A 14 35.77 -39.01 -17.91
CA GLN A 14 36.33 -37.74 -18.34
C GLN A 14 36.63 -37.71 -19.85
N HIS A 15 37.07 -38.83 -20.45
CA HIS A 15 37.26 -38.94 -21.90
C HIS A 15 35.93 -38.82 -22.65
N LEU A 16 34.89 -39.54 -22.22
CA LEU A 16 33.56 -39.50 -22.85
C LEU A 16 32.88 -38.13 -22.72
N VAL A 17 33.07 -37.42 -21.59
CA VAL A 17 32.57 -36.05 -21.43
C VAL A 17 33.25 -35.05 -22.38
N ASN A 18 34.50 -35.30 -22.75
CA ASN A 18 35.31 -34.40 -23.58
C ASN A 18 35.48 -34.90 -25.04
N SER A 19 34.76 -35.95 -25.45
CA SER A 19 34.83 -36.52 -26.81
C SER A 19 33.44 -36.86 -27.34
N ASN A 20 33.28 -36.95 -28.66
CA ASN A 20 32.04 -37.43 -29.29
C ASN A 20 32.02 -38.97 -29.44
N GLU A 21 32.83 -39.70 -28.68
CA GLU A 21 32.85 -41.17 -28.70
C GLU A 21 31.62 -41.72 -27.94
N PRO A 22 30.84 -42.65 -28.51
CA PRO A 22 29.71 -43.24 -27.80
C PRO A 22 30.18 -44.21 -26.70
N PRO A 23 29.47 -44.28 -25.55
CA PRO A 23 29.73 -45.30 -24.54
C PRO A 23 29.41 -46.71 -25.07
N ASN A 24 30.11 -47.71 -24.56
CA ASN A 24 29.75 -49.12 -24.77
C ASN A 24 28.54 -49.53 -23.90
N ALA A 25 27.97 -50.71 -24.14
CA ALA A 25 26.76 -51.16 -23.46
C ALA A 25 26.86 -51.25 -21.92
N ALA A 26 28.04 -51.57 -21.38
CA ALA A 26 28.27 -51.63 -19.94
C ALA A 26 28.42 -50.22 -19.33
N GLU A 27 29.10 -49.31 -20.04
CA GLU A 27 29.18 -47.89 -19.71
C GLU A 27 27.80 -47.22 -19.75
N GLU A 28 26.98 -47.55 -20.75
CA GLU A 28 25.61 -47.02 -20.87
C GLU A 28 24.72 -47.42 -19.69
N GLY A 29 24.74 -48.70 -19.29
CA GLY A 29 24.01 -49.16 -18.11
C GLY A 29 24.45 -48.43 -16.84
N PHE A 30 25.76 -48.31 -16.63
CA PHE A 30 26.34 -47.59 -15.51
C PHE A 30 25.91 -46.11 -15.46
N PHE A 31 25.96 -45.39 -16.60
CA PHE A 31 25.56 -43.99 -16.65
C PHE A 31 24.06 -43.81 -16.46
N ARG A 32 23.24 -44.74 -16.98
CA ARG A 32 21.79 -44.71 -16.77
C ARG A 32 21.44 -44.86 -15.30
N ASP A 33 22.08 -45.80 -14.60
CA ASP A 33 21.89 -46.00 -13.16
C ASP A 33 22.36 -44.77 -12.36
N THR A 34 23.51 -44.20 -12.74
CA THR A 34 24.05 -42.98 -12.12
C THR A 34 23.12 -41.78 -12.31
N VAL A 35 22.54 -41.61 -13.51
CA VAL A 35 21.56 -40.55 -13.79
C VAL A 35 20.33 -40.73 -12.90
N VAL A 36 19.78 -41.94 -12.81
CA VAL A 36 18.62 -42.22 -11.95
C VAL A 36 18.93 -41.93 -10.47
N GLU A 37 20.10 -42.35 -9.98
CA GLU A 37 20.52 -42.09 -8.60
C GLU A 37 20.71 -40.59 -8.31
N THR A 38 21.37 -39.87 -9.22
CA THR A 38 21.62 -38.43 -9.07
C THR A 38 20.34 -37.61 -9.18
N GLU A 39 19.41 -37.96 -10.08
CA GLU A 39 18.08 -37.38 -10.15
C GLU A 39 17.29 -37.58 -8.85
N ALA A 40 17.31 -38.80 -8.29
CA ALA A 40 16.66 -39.07 -7.02
C ALA A 40 17.27 -38.24 -5.87
N ARG A 41 18.59 -38.07 -5.87
CA ARG A 41 19.29 -37.25 -4.87
C ARG A 41 19.01 -35.76 -5.03
N LEU A 42 18.91 -35.26 -6.27
CA LEU A 42 18.48 -33.88 -6.55
C LEU A 42 17.04 -33.65 -6.07
N ALA A 43 16.12 -34.56 -6.39
CA ALA A 43 14.74 -34.48 -5.92
C ALA A 43 14.64 -34.46 -4.38
N GLN A 44 15.47 -35.25 -3.70
CA GLN A 44 15.56 -35.24 -2.24
C GLN A 44 16.08 -33.90 -1.69
N LEU A 45 17.13 -33.33 -2.32
CA LEU A 45 17.66 -32.01 -1.94
C LEU A 45 16.64 -30.90 -2.17
N ASP A 46 15.91 -30.94 -3.28
CA ASP A 46 14.87 -29.95 -3.59
C ASP A 46 13.73 -29.99 -2.58
N GLU A 47 13.35 -31.18 -2.10
CA GLU A 47 12.37 -31.32 -1.00
C GLU A 47 12.92 -30.73 0.31
N GLN A 48 14.19 -30.98 0.64
CA GLN A 48 14.83 -30.38 1.82
C GLN A 48 14.90 -28.85 1.73
N ILE A 49 15.24 -28.30 0.56
CA ILE A 49 15.25 -26.86 0.31
C ILE A 49 13.86 -26.27 0.53
N ARG A 50 12.82 -26.91 -0.04
CA ARG A 50 11.43 -26.46 0.14
C ARG A 50 11.02 -26.48 1.62
N ALA A 51 11.33 -27.55 2.34
CA ALA A 51 11.05 -27.65 3.77
C ALA A 51 11.76 -26.58 4.60
N LEU A 52 13.05 -26.35 4.35
CA LEU A 52 13.83 -25.31 5.04
C LEU A 52 13.35 -23.89 4.70
N GLN A 53 12.94 -23.64 3.45
CA GLN A 53 12.36 -22.36 3.05
C GLN A 53 11.03 -22.09 3.78
N ALA A 54 10.17 -23.11 3.91
CA ALA A 54 8.94 -23.01 4.67
C ALA A 54 9.22 -22.74 6.17
N GLN A 55 10.17 -23.46 6.77
CA GLN A 55 10.59 -23.23 8.15
C GLN A 55 11.17 -21.81 8.36
N ARG A 56 11.99 -21.33 7.43
CA ARG A 56 12.52 -19.96 7.46
C ARG A 56 11.40 -18.93 7.40
N ALA A 57 10.42 -19.10 6.51
CA ALA A 57 9.28 -18.20 6.40
C ALA A 57 8.47 -18.14 7.71
N GLN A 58 8.25 -19.30 8.35
CA GLN A 58 7.59 -19.39 9.65
C GLN A 58 8.37 -18.65 10.74
N LEU A 59 9.68 -18.86 10.84
CA LEU A 59 10.53 -18.19 11.83
C LEU A 59 10.58 -16.67 11.60
N GLN A 60 10.64 -16.23 10.34
CA GLN A 60 10.57 -14.81 10.01
C GLN A 60 9.24 -14.20 10.41
N ASP A 61 8.14 -14.93 10.27
CA ASP A 61 6.84 -14.46 10.73
C ASP A 61 6.76 -14.35 12.25
N GLN A 62 7.23 -15.36 12.97
CA GLN A 62 7.35 -15.31 14.44
C GLN A 62 8.22 -14.15 14.92
N GLN A 63 9.33 -13.88 14.23
CA GLN A 63 10.21 -12.75 14.51
C GLN A 63 9.48 -11.42 14.30
N ARG A 64 8.79 -11.24 13.16
CA ARG A 64 7.97 -10.04 12.89
C ARG A 64 6.90 -9.83 13.95
N GLN A 65 6.18 -10.89 14.33
CA GLN A 65 5.17 -10.82 15.38
C GLN A 65 5.78 -10.40 16.72
N SER A 66 6.91 -10.98 17.10
CA SER A 66 7.63 -10.63 18.34
C SER A 66 8.10 -9.18 18.34
N HIS A 67 8.69 -8.69 17.25
CA HIS A 67 9.06 -7.28 17.12
C HIS A 67 7.84 -6.36 17.19
N SER A 68 6.73 -6.74 16.56
CA SER A 68 5.48 -5.98 16.64
C SER A 68 5.01 -5.87 18.09
N VAL A 69 5.04 -6.97 18.86
CA VAL A 69 4.67 -6.99 20.29
C VAL A 69 5.58 -6.10 21.13
N LEU A 70 6.88 -6.11 20.86
CA LEU A 70 7.87 -5.32 21.58
C LEU A 70 7.99 -3.87 21.10
N SER A 71 7.22 -3.47 20.08
CA SER A 71 7.27 -2.14 19.50
C SER A 71 7.04 -1.05 20.56
N SER A 72 7.95 -0.09 20.63
CA SER A 72 7.84 1.08 21.52
C SER A 72 6.57 1.89 21.26
N LEU A 73 6.06 1.87 20.02
CA LEU A 73 4.81 2.53 19.63
C LEU A 73 3.59 2.00 20.41
N ARG A 74 3.62 0.75 20.89
CA ARG A 74 2.57 0.19 21.76
C ARG A 74 2.60 0.75 23.18
N ARG A 75 3.66 1.43 23.59
CA ARG A 75 3.80 2.02 24.93
C ARG A 75 3.60 3.53 24.95
N LEU A 76 3.61 4.19 23.78
CA LEU A 76 3.35 5.62 23.70
C LEU A 76 1.93 5.93 24.18
N PRO A 77 1.72 7.00 24.97
CA PRO A 77 0.39 7.51 25.24
C PRO A 77 -0.37 7.87 23.94
N PRO A 78 -1.71 7.79 23.93
CA PRO A 78 -2.52 8.19 22.77
C PRO A 78 -2.21 9.60 22.26
N GLU A 79 -1.89 10.54 23.14
CA GLU A 79 -1.64 11.94 22.83
C GLU A 79 -0.36 12.10 22.01
N LEU A 80 0.72 11.38 22.37
CA LEU A 80 1.97 11.40 21.60
C LEU A 80 1.82 10.71 20.25
N LEU A 81 0.98 9.67 20.16
CA LEU A 81 0.67 9.05 18.87
C LEU A 81 -0.13 10.00 17.98
N ALA A 82 -1.13 10.70 18.53
CA ALA A 82 -1.89 11.71 17.82
C ALA A 82 -1.00 12.86 17.34
N GLU A 83 -0.03 13.29 18.16
CA GLU A 83 0.97 14.27 17.77
C GLU A 83 1.81 13.75 16.60
N ILE A 84 2.36 12.53 16.68
CA ILE A 84 3.10 11.90 15.57
C ILE A 84 2.24 11.84 14.29
N PHE A 85 0.97 11.46 14.40
CA PHE A 85 0.04 11.40 13.26
C PHE A 85 -0.18 12.77 12.62
N SER A 86 -0.17 13.85 13.40
CA SER A 86 -0.31 15.20 12.83
C SER A 86 0.85 15.58 11.92
N TRP A 87 2.06 15.06 12.20
CA TRP A 87 3.24 15.24 11.36
C TRP A 87 3.24 14.38 10.09
N THR A 88 2.32 13.44 9.95
CA THR A 88 2.17 12.65 8.71
C THR A 88 1.16 13.25 7.74
N LEU A 89 0.51 14.36 8.10
CA LEU A 89 -0.35 15.09 7.19
C LEU A 89 0.50 15.80 6.13
N PRO A 90 0.02 15.91 4.88
CA PRO A 90 0.69 16.70 3.86
C PRO A 90 0.87 18.17 4.30
N ASP A 91 2.05 18.75 4.04
CA ASP A 91 2.41 20.14 4.40
C ASP A 91 1.54 21.18 3.66
N GLU A 92 1.09 20.83 2.45
CA GLU A 92 0.18 21.65 1.66
C GLU A 92 -1.15 20.88 1.43
N LEU A 93 -2.21 21.59 1.03
CA LEU A 93 -3.40 20.98 0.41
C LEU A 93 -3.02 20.43 -0.98
N GLN A 94 -1.98 19.60 -1.06
CA GLN A 94 -1.52 18.95 -2.27
C GLN A 94 -1.61 17.45 -2.07
N GLY A 95 -2.26 16.76 -3.01
CA GLY A 95 -2.49 15.32 -2.99
C GLY A 95 -3.96 14.97 -2.75
N ASP A 96 -4.43 13.94 -3.45
CA ASP A 96 -5.79 13.45 -3.30
C ASP A 96 -5.96 12.79 -1.92
N VAL A 97 -6.64 13.50 -1.02
CA VAL A 97 -6.97 12.98 0.33
C VAL A 97 -8.05 11.90 0.27
N SER A 98 -8.61 11.62 -0.92
CA SER A 98 -9.44 10.44 -1.19
C SER A 98 -8.62 9.18 -1.45
N ASP A 99 -7.28 9.26 -1.50
CA ASP A 99 -6.43 8.07 -1.54
C ASP A 99 -6.36 7.43 -0.14
N MET A 100 -6.79 6.17 -0.07
CA MET A 100 -6.75 5.39 1.16
C MET A 100 -5.32 5.08 1.62
N ASN A 101 -4.33 5.21 0.74
CA ASN A 101 -2.91 5.02 1.05
C ASN A 101 -2.25 6.27 1.65
N ASN A 102 -2.94 7.41 1.65
CA ASN A 102 -2.44 8.66 2.22
C ASN A 102 -3.00 8.93 3.63
N SER A 103 -2.32 9.80 4.36
CA SER A 103 -2.79 10.30 5.66
C SER A 103 -4.05 11.18 5.45
N PRO A 104 -5.08 11.11 6.32
CA PRO A 104 -5.14 10.33 7.57
C PRO A 104 -5.62 8.88 7.40
N TRP A 105 -6.05 8.46 6.21
CA TRP A 105 -6.68 7.15 5.99
C TRP A 105 -5.77 5.96 6.26
N VAL A 106 -4.51 6.03 5.83
CA VAL A 106 -3.54 4.95 6.02
C VAL A 106 -3.33 4.63 7.51
N LEU A 107 -3.41 5.64 8.38
CA LEU A 107 -3.27 5.47 9.82
C LEU A 107 -4.38 4.58 10.40
N THR A 108 -5.58 4.65 9.83
CA THR A 108 -6.74 3.83 10.24
C THR A 108 -6.62 2.36 9.83
N GLN A 109 -5.62 1.99 9.04
CA GLN A 109 -5.42 0.64 8.50
C GLN A 109 -4.29 -0.11 9.22
N VAL A 110 -3.46 0.57 10.02
CA VAL A 110 -2.29 -0.04 10.68
C VAL A 110 -2.70 -0.98 11.82
N SER A 111 -3.57 -0.53 12.73
CA SER A 111 -4.05 -1.32 13.86
C SER A 111 -5.38 -0.76 14.39
N SER A 112 -6.11 -1.55 15.19
CA SER A 112 -7.32 -1.07 15.88
C SER A 112 -7.04 0.16 16.74
N ARG A 113 -5.96 0.12 17.52
CA ARG A 113 -5.54 1.25 18.36
C ARG A 113 -5.23 2.51 17.55
N TRP A 114 -4.52 2.39 16.43
CA TRP A 114 -4.21 3.53 15.58
C TRP A 114 -5.50 4.11 15.00
N ARG A 115 -6.42 3.26 14.54
CA ARG A 115 -7.75 3.68 14.09
C ARG A 115 -8.50 4.45 15.16
N ASP A 116 -8.57 3.93 16.38
CA ASP A 116 -9.29 4.59 17.48
C ASP A 116 -8.72 5.98 17.77
N ILE A 117 -7.39 6.09 17.83
CA ILE A 117 -6.69 7.37 18.04
C ILE A 117 -6.92 8.32 16.86
N SER A 118 -6.74 7.86 15.63
CA SER A 118 -6.91 8.68 14.44
C SER A 118 -8.35 9.19 14.34
N VAL A 119 -9.35 8.36 14.55
CA VAL A 119 -10.78 8.75 14.52
C VAL A 119 -11.11 9.72 15.64
N ALA A 120 -10.55 9.54 16.84
CA ALA A 120 -10.76 10.46 17.97
C ALA A 120 -10.04 11.80 17.81
N THR A 121 -9.04 11.89 16.93
CA THR A 121 -8.23 13.09 16.73
C THR A 121 -8.77 13.91 15.56
N SER A 122 -9.76 14.76 15.81
CA SER A 122 -10.45 15.54 14.77
C SER A 122 -9.53 16.42 13.91
N SER A 123 -8.41 16.89 14.43
CA SER A 123 -7.47 17.75 13.69
C SER A 123 -6.84 17.04 12.48
N LEU A 124 -6.80 15.70 12.49
CA LEU A 124 -6.31 14.90 11.36
C LEU A 124 -7.24 14.93 10.14
N TRP A 125 -8.51 15.33 10.33
CA TRP A 125 -9.57 15.24 9.32
C TRP A 125 -9.99 16.60 8.75
N CYS A 126 -9.29 17.68 9.11
CA CYS A 126 -9.68 19.04 8.77
C CYS A 126 -9.29 19.47 7.35
N ASN A 127 -8.33 18.78 6.73
CA ASN A 127 -7.90 19.02 5.36
C ASN A 127 -8.71 18.14 4.41
N ILE A 128 -9.55 18.76 3.58
CA ILE A 128 -10.44 18.07 2.64
C ILE A 128 -10.08 18.53 1.23
N SER A 129 -9.77 17.58 0.35
CA SER A 129 -9.47 17.84 -1.05
C SER A 129 -10.41 17.08 -1.97
N ALA A 130 -10.98 17.79 -2.93
CA ALA A 130 -11.83 17.27 -3.99
C ALA A 130 -11.33 17.81 -5.34
N VAL A 131 -10.34 17.13 -5.91
CA VAL A 131 -9.68 17.53 -7.16
C VAL A 131 -10.10 16.58 -8.27
N TYR A 132 -10.74 17.13 -9.31
CA TYR A 132 -11.23 16.39 -10.48
C TYR A 132 -10.24 16.40 -11.66
N GLY A 133 -8.98 16.82 -11.43
CA GLY A 133 -7.92 16.92 -12.44
C GLY A 133 -6.89 15.78 -12.38
N GLY A 134 -6.34 15.40 -13.54
CA GLY A 134 -5.33 14.35 -13.70
C GLY A 134 -5.25 13.86 -15.14
N SER A 135 -4.23 13.07 -15.49
CA SER A 135 -4.22 12.38 -16.79
C SER A 135 -5.41 11.41 -16.89
N PRO A 136 -5.97 11.12 -18.08
CA PRO A 136 -7.12 10.22 -18.22
C PRO A 136 -6.93 8.82 -17.61
N ASP A 137 -5.68 8.39 -17.45
CA ASP A 137 -5.28 7.10 -16.89
C ASP A 137 -5.20 7.09 -15.35
N GLU A 138 -5.19 8.26 -14.70
CA GLU A 138 -5.19 8.38 -13.25
C GLU A 138 -6.62 8.55 -12.74
N ILE A 139 -7.20 7.43 -12.29
CA ILE A 139 -8.52 7.32 -11.68
C ILE A 139 -8.49 7.96 -10.28
N LEU A 140 -8.33 9.27 -10.21
CA LEU A 140 -8.41 10.05 -8.98
C LEU A 140 -9.73 10.82 -9.01
N HIS A 141 -10.81 10.10 -8.72
CA HIS A 141 -12.13 10.69 -8.55
C HIS A 141 -12.42 10.88 -7.06
N PRO A 142 -12.73 12.10 -6.60
CA PRO A 142 -13.14 12.34 -5.23
C PRO A 142 -14.33 11.45 -4.86
N ARG A 143 -14.23 10.74 -3.74
CA ARG A 143 -15.30 9.85 -3.26
C ARG A 143 -16.18 10.60 -2.25
N PRO A 144 -17.46 10.89 -2.56
CA PRO A 144 -18.34 11.66 -1.67
C PRO A 144 -18.45 11.07 -0.26
N GLU A 145 -18.49 9.74 -0.13
CA GLU A 145 -18.59 9.06 1.16
C GLU A 145 -17.35 9.26 2.03
N MET A 146 -16.17 9.31 1.40
CA MET A 146 -14.92 9.56 2.10
C MET A 146 -14.88 11.00 2.60
N ILE A 147 -15.20 11.96 1.74
CA ILE A 147 -15.25 13.37 2.09
C ILE A 147 -16.25 13.62 3.22
N GLN A 148 -17.46 13.04 3.14
CA GLN A 148 -18.45 13.14 4.20
C GLN A 148 -17.91 12.58 5.52
N THR A 149 -17.26 11.41 5.48
CA THR A 149 -16.62 10.81 6.65
C THR A 149 -15.54 11.73 7.25
N GLN A 150 -14.77 12.46 6.42
CA GLN A 150 -13.79 13.43 6.92
C GLN A 150 -14.47 14.60 7.62
N VAL A 151 -15.51 15.19 7.00
CA VAL A 151 -16.29 16.29 7.58
C VAL A 151 -16.87 15.90 8.95
N GLU A 152 -17.42 14.69 9.05
CA GLU A 152 -17.97 14.14 10.29
C GLU A 152 -16.87 13.96 11.36
N ARG A 153 -15.72 13.38 11.00
CA ARG A 153 -14.60 13.15 11.94
C ARG A 153 -13.88 14.43 12.36
N ALA A 154 -13.87 15.46 11.51
CA ALA A 154 -13.38 16.79 11.85
C ALA A 154 -14.24 17.46 12.96
N GLY A 155 -15.42 16.93 13.26
CA GLY A 155 -16.23 17.35 14.40
C GLY A 155 -16.67 18.80 14.27
N THR A 156 -16.23 19.66 15.18
CA THR A 156 -16.52 21.11 15.17
C THR A 156 -15.32 21.96 14.74
N GLN A 157 -14.22 21.35 14.29
CA GLN A 157 -13.02 22.10 13.90
C GLN A 157 -13.22 22.84 12.59
N ASN A 158 -12.40 23.86 12.37
CA ASN A 158 -12.38 24.56 11.10
C ASN A 158 -11.82 23.66 10.00
N LEU A 159 -12.32 23.87 8.79
CA LEU A 159 -12.01 23.05 7.63
C LEU A 159 -11.16 23.85 6.63
N ARG A 160 -10.19 23.16 6.05
CA ARG A 160 -9.41 23.65 4.92
C ARG A 160 -9.84 22.86 3.70
N ILE A 161 -10.46 23.54 2.75
CA ILE A 161 -11.09 22.93 1.59
C ILE A 161 -10.29 23.27 0.34
N GLN A 162 -9.94 22.25 -0.43
CA GLN A 162 -9.52 22.38 -1.80
C GLN A 162 -10.57 21.73 -2.70
N PHE A 163 -11.09 22.48 -3.67
CA PHE A 163 -12.03 21.97 -4.65
C PHE A 163 -11.62 22.43 -6.05
N HIS A 164 -11.18 21.50 -6.88
CA HIS A 164 -10.78 21.77 -8.25
C HIS A 164 -11.66 20.98 -9.21
N ALA A 165 -12.52 21.69 -9.95
CA ALA A 165 -13.41 21.14 -10.95
C ALA A 165 -12.68 20.80 -12.26
N CYS A 166 -13.28 19.93 -13.07
CA CYS A 166 -12.81 19.60 -14.42
C CYS A 166 -13.98 19.59 -15.41
N GLU A 167 -13.83 20.27 -16.55
CA GLU A 167 -14.88 20.36 -17.58
C GLU A 167 -15.12 19.03 -18.30
N ASP A 168 -14.11 18.16 -18.37
CA ASP A 168 -14.19 16.85 -19.01
C ASP A 168 -14.86 15.77 -18.13
N ARG A 169 -15.29 16.13 -16.91
CA ARG A 169 -15.93 15.24 -15.94
C ARG A 169 -17.41 15.59 -15.76
N ASP A 170 -18.16 14.69 -15.14
CA ASP A 170 -19.60 14.89 -14.91
C ASP A 170 -19.84 16.14 -14.04
N ALA A 171 -20.51 17.14 -14.62
CA ALA A 171 -20.83 18.38 -13.93
C ALA A 171 -21.85 18.17 -12.81
N ALA A 172 -22.78 17.22 -12.94
CA ALA A 172 -23.80 16.98 -11.91
C ALA A 172 -23.18 16.43 -10.63
N GLU A 173 -22.23 15.50 -10.76
CA GLU A 173 -21.48 14.93 -9.64
C GLU A 173 -20.67 16.01 -8.91
N GLN A 174 -19.94 16.85 -9.66
CA GLN A 174 -19.15 17.95 -9.11
C GLN A 174 -20.03 18.97 -8.38
N VAL A 175 -21.18 19.32 -8.96
CA VAL A 175 -22.15 20.24 -8.33
C VAL A 175 -22.69 19.65 -7.03
N TYR A 176 -23.06 18.37 -7.03
CA TYR A 176 -23.56 17.70 -5.84
C TYR A 176 -22.51 17.71 -4.71
N LEU A 177 -21.26 17.33 -5.03
CA LEU A 177 -20.19 17.32 -4.04
C LEU A 177 -19.89 18.72 -3.50
N PHE A 178 -19.82 19.72 -4.38
CA PHE A 178 -19.59 21.11 -3.98
C PHE A 178 -20.71 21.61 -3.04
N GLN A 179 -21.97 21.34 -3.34
CA GLN A 179 -23.10 21.73 -2.49
C GLN A 179 -23.05 21.03 -1.13
N SER A 180 -22.68 19.74 -1.11
CA SER A 180 -22.50 18.98 0.13
C SER A 180 -21.42 19.63 1.02
N LEU A 181 -20.27 20.01 0.44
CA LEU A 181 -19.23 20.75 1.15
C LEU A 181 -19.72 22.12 1.62
N ALA A 182 -20.40 22.88 0.74
CA ALA A 182 -20.89 24.23 1.00
C ALA A 182 -21.89 24.28 2.17
N SER A 183 -22.63 23.20 2.44
CA SER A 183 -23.49 23.10 3.62
C SER A 183 -22.73 23.21 4.96
N HIS A 184 -21.41 23.03 4.95
CA HIS A 184 -20.51 23.17 6.10
C HIS A 184 -19.64 24.44 6.02
N SER A 185 -19.97 25.39 5.12
CA SER A 185 -19.16 26.58 4.83
C SER A 185 -18.89 27.49 6.03
N ALA A 186 -19.77 27.47 7.04
CA ALA A 186 -19.60 28.24 8.27
C ALA A 186 -18.31 27.90 9.04
N ARG A 187 -17.70 26.74 8.77
CA ARG A 187 -16.46 26.26 9.40
C ARG A 187 -15.25 26.40 8.51
N TRP A 188 -15.37 26.93 7.29
CA TRP A 188 -14.24 27.01 6.37
C TRP A 188 -13.27 28.11 6.81
N GLU A 189 -12.02 27.73 7.05
CA GLU A 189 -10.90 28.64 7.40
C GLU A 189 -9.99 28.89 6.19
N GLN A 190 -9.89 27.93 5.28
CA GLN A 190 -9.13 28.07 4.04
C GLN A 190 -9.92 27.45 2.89
N LEU A 191 -9.92 28.13 1.74
CA LEU A 191 -10.63 27.70 0.55
C LEU A 191 -9.76 27.94 -0.69
N ASP A 192 -9.37 26.86 -1.34
CA ASP A 192 -8.72 26.86 -2.65
C ASP A 192 -9.70 26.33 -3.70
N LEU A 193 -10.05 27.16 -4.68
CA LEU A 193 -11.07 26.86 -5.68
C LEU A 193 -10.53 27.00 -7.09
N GLN A 194 -10.69 25.93 -7.87
CA GLN A 194 -10.64 25.98 -9.33
C GLN A 194 -12.00 25.49 -9.84
N MET A 195 -12.67 26.29 -10.67
CA MET A 195 -14.07 26.08 -10.98
C MET A 195 -14.34 25.96 -12.48
N ALA A 196 -15.20 25.02 -12.85
CA ALA A 196 -15.84 24.98 -14.16
C ALA A 196 -17.03 25.96 -14.19
N ALA A 197 -17.38 26.46 -15.38
CA ALA A 197 -18.45 27.45 -15.55
C ALA A 197 -19.79 27.01 -14.95
N ALA A 198 -20.10 25.71 -15.00
CA ALA A 198 -21.32 25.12 -14.46
C ALA A 198 -21.48 25.30 -12.93
N LEU A 199 -20.38 25.42 -12.19
CA LEU A 199 -20.39 25.52 -10.72
C LEU A 199 -20.56 26.96 -10.21
N VAL A 200 -20.30 27.97 -11.06
CA VAL A 200 -20.29 29.39 -10.69
C VAL A 200 -21.59 29.86 -10.02
N PRO A 201 -22.79 29.49 -10.51
CA PRO A 201 -24.04 29.91 -9.87
C PRO A 201 -24.19 29.44 -8.42
N HIS A 202 -23.50 28.36 -8.03
CA HIS A 202 -23.59 27.78 -6.69
C HIS A 202 -22.77 28.53 -5.64
N LEU A 203 -21.84 29.41 -6.05
CA LEU A 203 -21.13 30.31 -5.12
C LEU A 203 -22.07 31.25 -4.36
N ALA A 204 -23.24 31.56 -4.93
CA ALA A 204 -24.23 32.38 -4.26
C ALA A 204 -24.65 31.80 -2.90
N GLN A 205 -24.55 30.47 -2.72
CA GLN A 205 -24.87 29.77 -1.47
C GLN A 205 -23.87 30.09 -0.35
N LEU A 206 -22.62 30.41 -0.68
CA LEU A 206 -21.59 30.76 0.29
C LEU A 206 -21.74 32.18 0.84
N ARG A 207 -22.58 33.02 0.22
CA ARG A 207 -22.74 34.42 0.60
C ARG A 207 -23.24 34.55 2.04
N GLY A 208 -22.45 35.18 2.90
CA GLY A 208 -22.77 35.35 4.32
C GLY A 208 -22.52 34.12 5.20
N HIS A 209 -21.98 33.03 4.63
CA HIS A 209 -21.70 31.77 5.32
C HIS A 209 -20.21 31.44 5.41
N LEU A 210 -19.34 32.45 5.25
CA LEU A 210 -17.88 32.32 5.36
C LEU A 210 -17.35 33.20 6.51
N PRO A 211 -17.70 32.90 7.78
CA PRO A 211 -17.33 33.75 8.91
C PRO A 211 -15.86 33.58 9.35
N ALA A 212 -15.20 32.49 8.95
CA ALA A 212 -13.84 32.15 9.33
C ALA A 212 -12.82 32.31 8.19
N LEU A 213 -13.26 32.84 7.04
CA LEU A 213 -12.50 33.09 5.82
C LEU A 213 -12.27 34.60 5.59
#